data_AF-A0A182JUS5-F1
#
_entry.id   AF-A0A182JUS5-F1
#
_cell.length_a   1.000
_cell.length_b   1.000
_cell.length_c   1.000
_cell.angle_alpha   90.00
_cell.angle_beta   90.00
_cell.angle_gamma   90.00
#
_symmetry.space_group_name_H-M   'P 1'
#
loop_
_entity.id
_entity.type
_entity.pdbx_description
1 polymer ?
#
loop_
_entity_poly.entity_id
_entity_poly.type
_entity_poly.pdbx_seq_one_letter_code
_entity_poly.pdbx_strand_id
1 'polypeptide(L)'
;MGADSQTKTILCAKTPELIETANTDRKPEQSQTDLQRRAPTAENLAAELAQSDSTLSGAQFEKALQTCSNVVHEAEVDRKLKEIGAATPILPSEIGTDFNFKREIVWKNVVGFLMLHICGWVGLHLAFWRYCDYRTTLYTLWLMYASGQGVTMGAHRLWSHRAFKAKLWLRIILLWMHTLAGQNCLYVWVRDHRQHHKFSDTDADPHNANRGFFFSHIGWLLSKKHPKVIEYGKKIDMSDLEADPLIMFQKE
;
A
#
# COMPACT_ATOMS: atom_id res chain seq x y z
N MET A 1 42.09 -41.82 -0.69
CA MET A 1 41.95 -42.78 0.42
C MET A 1 40.93 -42.18 1.38
N GLY A 2 39.68 -42.61 1.50
CA GLY A 2 38.99 -43.84 1.12
C GLY A 2 37.99 -44.13 2.24
N ALA A 3 36.69 -44.22 1.88
CA ALA A 3 35.58 -44.90 2.57
C ALA A 3 35.27 -44.51 4.05
N ASP A 4 34.10 -44.69 4.64
CA ASP A 4 32.69 -44.97 4.33
C ASP A 4 32.09 -45.32 5.72
N SER A 5 30.76 -45.33 5.81
CA SER A 5 29.95 -46.18 6.70
C SER A 5 29.06 -45.47 7.71
N GLN A 6 27.77 -45.72 7.49
CA GLN A 6 26.59 -45.34 8.25
C GLN A 6 26.48 -46.07 9.59
N THR A 7 25.62 -45.57 10.49
CA THR A 7 24.61 -46.40 11.20
C THR A 7 23.48 -45.51 11.76
N LYS A 8 22.23 -45.89 11.46
CA LYS A 8 20.96 -45.39 12.00
C LYS A 8 20.76 -45.86 13.45
N THR A 9 20.05 -45.08 14.28
CA THR A 9 19.17 -45.64 15.33
C THR A 9 17.96 -44.72 15.56
N ILE A 10 16.79 -45.35 15.58
CA ILE A 10 15.43 -44.85 15.77
C ILE A 10 15.15 -44.77 17.27
N LEU A 11 14.38 -43.79 17.74
CA LEU A 11 13.46 -43.98 18.87
C LEU A 11 12.32 -42.94 18.86
N CYS A 12 11.10 -43.49 18.82
CA CYS A 12 9.79 -42.86 18.87
C CYS A 12 9.33 -42.74 20.33
N ALA A 13 8.67 -41.65 20.74
CA ALA A 13 7.66 -41.69 21.81
C ALA A 13 6.81 -40.40 21.91
N LYS A 14 5.48 -40.62 21.91
CA LYS A 14 4.38 -39.90 22.58
C LYS A 14 3.84 -38.55 22.03
N THR A 15 2.64 -38.65 21.46
CA THR A 15 1.49 -37.70 21.57
C THR A 15 0.70 -37.95 22.89
N PRO A 16 -0.42 -37.28 23.20
CA PRO A 16 -0.69 -35.83 23.34
C PRO A 16 -1.56 -35.50 24.59
N GLU A 17 -1.66 -34.24 25.05
CA GLU A 17 -2.91 -33.74 25.71
C GLU A 17 -2.93 -32.22 25.95
N LEU A 18 -4.15 -31.67 25.86
CA LEU A 18 -4.67 -30.37 26.34
C LEU A 18 -4.61 -29.14 25.40
N ILE A 19 -5.68 -29.07 24.59
CA ILE A 19 -6.36 -27.83 24.18
C ILE A 19 -7.31 -27.44 25.33
N GLU A 20 -7.23 -26.21 25.84
CA GLU A 20 -8.43 -25.43 26.21
C GLU A 20 -8.06 -23.97 26.50
N THR A 21 -8.56 -23.04 25.68
CA THR A 21 -9.11 -21.76 26.15
C THR A 21 -9.80 -21.06 24.98
N ALA A 22 -10.89 -20.39 25.33
CA ALA A 22 -11.66 -19.43 24.54
C ALA A 22 -12.76 -20.02 23.64
N ASN A 23 -13.93 -20.16 24.25
CA ASN A 23 -15.20 -19.99 23.57
C ASN A 23 -15.89 -18.77 24.20
N THR A 24 -16.28 -17.76 23.41
CA THR A 24 -17.57 -17.05 23.49
C THR A 24 -17.65 -15.86 22.51
N ASP A 25 -18.79 -15.82 21.80
CA ASP A 25 -19.49 -14.69 21.18
C ASP A 25 -19.17 -14.22 19.73
N ARG A 26 -19.87 -14.83 18.75
CA ARG A 26 -20.88 -14.12 17.91
C ARG A 26 -21.66 -15.04 16.93
N LYS A 27 -22.92 -14.66 16.68
CA LYS A 27 -23.98 -15.29 15.84
C LYS A 27 -23.72 -15.18 14.31
N PRO A 28 -24.51 -15.88 13.46
CA PRO A 28 -24.04 -16.54 12.25
C PRO A 28 -24.20 -15.70 10.98
N GLU A 29 -23.29 -15.87 10.02
CA GLU A 29 -23.48 -15.43 8.64
C GLU A 29 -23.07 -16.55 7.67
N GLN A 30 -23.85 -16.66 6.61
CA GLN A 30 -24.03 -17.83 5.75
C GLN A 30 -22.78 -18.30 5.00
N SER A 31 -22.79 -19.62 4.71
CA SER A 31 -22.10 -20.27 3.59
C SER A 31 -20.60 -20.59 3.76
N GLN A 32 -20.27 -21.42 4.76
CA GLN A 32 -19.05 -22.25 4.74
C GLN A 32 -19.31 -23.72 4.39
N THR A 33 -20.53 -24.09 4.00
CA THR A 33 -20.94 -25.49 3.76
C THR A 33 -20.53 -26.08 2.42
N ASP A 34 -19.80 -25.35 1.55
CA ASP A 34 -19.35 -25.89 0.25
C ASP A 34 -17.83 -26.07 0.11
N LEU A 35 -17.02 -25.61 1.07
CA LEU A 35 -15.56 -25.78 1.02
C LEU A 35 -15.02 -26.91 1.91
N GLN A 36 -15.85 -27.54 2.75
CA GLN A 36 -15.50 -28.77 3.48
C GLN A 36 -15.90 -30.06 2.73
N ARG A 37 -16.45 -29.97 1.51
CA ARG A 37 -16.99 -31.12 0.77
C ARG A 37 -15.94 -31.92 -0.02
N ARG A 38 -14.67 -31.88 0.37
CA ARG A 38 -13.56 -32.59 -0.31
C ARG A 38 -12.55 -33.28 0.61
N ALA A 39 -12.94 -33.65 1.82
CA ALA A 39 -12.14 -34.55 2.67
C ALA A 39 -12.81 -35.91 3.01
N PRO A 40 -13.46 -36.65 2.07
CA PRO A 40 -14.03 -37.96 2.40
C PRO A 40 -13.05 -39.14 2.23
N THR A 41 -11.73 -38.91 2.12
CA THR A 41 -10.79 -40.00 1.78
C THR A 41 -9.81 -40.36 2.88
N ALA A 42 -9.27 -39.38 3.62
CA ALA A 42 -8.26 -39.66 4.65
C ALA A 42 -8.89 -40.24 5.95
N GLU A 43 -10.00 -39.68 6.42
CA GLU A 43 -10.71 -40.19 7.61
C GLU A 43 -11.35 -41.56 7.36
N ASN A 44 -11.92 -41.78 6.18
CA ASN A 44 -12.52 -43.06 5.81
C ASN A 44 -11.47 -44.16 5.67
N LEU A 45 -10.27 -43.85 5.15
CA LEU A 45 -9.16 -44.81 5.05
C LEU A 45 -8.51 -45.07 6.42
N ALA A 46 -8.40 -44.04 7.28
CA ALA A 46 -7.93 -44.22 8.66
C ALA A 46 -8.92 -45.07 9.48
N ALA A 47 -10.22 -44.93 9.25
CA ALA A 47 -11.25 -45.76 9.84
C ALA A 47 -11.22 -47.22 9.33
N GLU A 48 -10.95 -47.45 8.03
CA GLU A 48 -10.73 -48.80 7.48
C GLU A 48 -9.46 -49.46 8.04
N LEU A 49 -8.37 -48.70 8.18
CA LEU A 49 -7.08 -49.18 8.70
C LEU A 49 -7.11 -49.46 10.21
N ALA A 50 -7.94 -48.73 10.97
CA ALA A 50 -8.14 -48.97 12.40
C ALA A 50 -9.02 -50.21 12.70
N GLN A 51 -9.71 -50.74 11.68
CA GLN A 51 -10.61 -51.89 11.81
C GLN A 51 -10.00 -53.22 11.31
N SER A 52 -8.81 -53.22 10.69
CA SER A 52 -8.19 -54.44 10.14
C SER A 52 -7.11 -55.02 11.06
N ASP A 53 -7.42 -56.10 11.76
CA ASP A 53 -6.55 -56.80 12.73
C ASP A 53 -5.52 -57.75 12.05
N SER A 54 -4.98 -57.36 10.90
CA SER A 54 -4.05 -58.19 10.12
C SER A 54 -2.97 -57.33 9.47
N THR A 55 -1.73 -57.84 9.50
CA THR A 55 -0.56 -57.28 8.81
C THR A 55 -0.93 -56.76 7.41
N LEU A 56 -0.81 -55.45 7.22
CA LEU A 56 -1.02 -54.78 5.94
C LEU A 56 -0.19 -55.47 4.85
N SER A 57 -0.86 -55.92 3.79
CA SER A 57 -0.19 -56.38 2.58
C SER A 57 0.68 -55.25 2.01
N GLY A 58 1.84 -55.58 1.44
CA GLY A 58 2.77 -54.58 0.87
C GLY A 58 2.09 -53.63 -0.13
N ALA A 59 1.11 -54.13 -0.89
CA ALA A 59 0.33 -53.33 -1.83
C ALA A 59 -0.59 -52.30 -1.14
N GLN A 60 -1.12 -52.61 0.05
CA GLN A 60 -1.96 -51.69 0.82
C GLN A 60 -1.12 -50.59 1.47
N PHE A 61 0.08 -50.94 1.94
CA PHE A 61 1.03 -49.96 2.50
C PHE A 61 1.54 -48.99 1.42
N GLU A 62 1.87 -49.49 0.22
CA GLU A 62 2.32 -48.67 -0.90
C GLU A 62 1.21 -47.72 -1.38
N LYS A 63 -0.05 -48.19 -1.44
CA LYS A 63 -1.22 -47.36 -1.75
C LYS A 63 -1.46 -46.27 -0.71
N ALA A 64 -1.26 -46.58 0.59
CA ALA A 64 -1.37 -45.60 1.66
C ALA A 64 -0.25 -44.55 1.59
N LEU A 65 1.00 -44.97 1.35
CA LEU A 65 2.12 -44.05 1.15
C LEU A 65 1.92 -43.13 -0.06
N GLN A 66 1.45 -43.68 -1.19
CA GLN A 66 1.15 -42.90 -2.38
C GLN A 66 0.06 -41.85 -2.10
N THR A 67 -0.97 -42.23 -1.36
CA THR A 67 -2.08 -41.34 -0.99
C THR A 67 -1.61 -40.23 -0.05
N CYS A 68 -0.86 -40.57 1.00
CA CYS A 68 -0.29 -39.59 1.92
C CYS A 68 0.68 -38.62 1.21
N SER A 69 1.52 -39.13 0.31
CA SER A 69 2.42 -38.31 -0.52
C SER A 69 1.64 -37.29 -1.35
N ASN A 70 0.57 -37.72 -2.03
CA ASN A 70 -0.28 -36.84 -2.84
C ASN A 70 -0.97 -35.77 -1.99
N VAL A 71 -1.51 -36.12 -0.82
CA VAL A 71 -2.18 -35.17 0.08
C VAL A 71 -1.20 -34.12 0.63
N VAL A 72 0.00 -34.54 1.05
CA VAL A 72 1.05 -33.61 1.50
C VAL A 72 1.48 -32.69 0.36
N HIS A 73 1.60 -33.23 -0.85
CA HIS A 73 1.98 -32.46 -2.03
C HIS A 73 0.90 -31.45 -2.44
N GLU A 74 -0.39 -31.81 -2.37
CA GLU A 74 -1.50 -30.88 -2.59
C GLU A 74 -1.55 -29.78 -1.53
N ALA A 75 -1.39 -30.13 -0.24
CA ALA A 75 -1.37 -29.15 0.85
C ALA A 75 -0.19 -28.17 0.76
N GLU A 76 0.99 -28.66 0.35
CA GLU A 76 2.18 -27.83 0.10
C GLU A 76 1.97 -26.89 -1.08
N VAL A 77 1.36 -27.37 -2.17
CA VAL A 77 1.02 -26.56 -3.35
C VAL A 77 -0.01 -25.49 -2.97
N ASP A 78 -1.07 -25.83 -2.24
CA ASP A 78 -2.07 -24.86 -1.78
C ASP A 78 -1.48 -23.81 -0.84
N ARG A 79 -0.53 -24.19 0.03
CA ARG A 79 0.18 -23.24 0.89
C ARG A 79 1.02 -22.28 0.04
N LYS A 80 1.79 -22.80 -0.92
CA LYS A 80 2.57 -21.96 -1.85
C LYS A 80 1.69 -21.09 -2.73
N LEU A 81 0.53 -21.57 -3.16
CA LEU A 81 -0.45 -20.78 -3.92
C LEU A 81 -1.06 -19.66 -3.06
N LYS A 82 -1.32 -19.90 -1.78
CA LYS A 82 -1.74 -18.85 -0.83
C LYS A 82 -0.62 -17.84 -0.54
N GLU A 83 0.61 -18.29 -0.38
CA GLU A 83 1.77 -17.41 -0.19
C GLU A 83 2.03 -16.55 -1.44
N ILE A 84 1.97 -17.15 -2.63
CA ILE A 84 2.06 -16.44 -3.91
C ILE A 84 0.88 -15.48 -4.06
N GLY A 85 -0.35 -15.94 -3.77
CA GLY A 85 -1.57 -15.13 -3.82
C GLY A 85 -1.53 -13.92 -2.89
N ALA A 86 -1.02 -14.10 -1.67
CA ALA A 86 -0.80 -13.01 -0.70
C ALA A 86 0.37 -12.09 -1.08
N ALA A 87 1.36 -12.60 -1.81
CA ALA A 87 2.50 -11.84 -2.30
C ALA A 87 2.23 -11.13 -3.64
N THR A 88 1.15 -11.48 -4.37
CA THR A 88 0.80 -10.81 -5.62
C THR A 88 0.44 -9.36 -5.33
N PRO A 89 1.19 -8.38 -5.85
CA PRO A 89 0.80 -6.99 -5.71
C PRO A 89 -0.52 -6.79 -6.45
N ILE A 90 -1.57 -6.37 -5.74
CA ILE A 90 -2.85 -5.97 -6.35
C ILE A 90 -2.53 -4.97 -7.46
N LEU A 91 -2.80 -5.38 -8.70
CA LEU A 91 -2.49 -4.56 -9.86
C LEU A 91 -3.45 -3.37 -9.87
N PRO A 92 -2.98 -2.17 -10.26
CA PRO A 92 -3.84 -0.99 -10.38
C PRO A 92 -5.10 -1.22 -11.22
N SER A 93 -5.03 -2.13 -12.20
CA SER A 93 -6.14 -2.53 -13.05
C SER A 93 -7.32 -3.18 -12.32
N GLU A 94 -7.11 -3.71 -11.11
CA GLU A 94 -8.18 -4.29 -10.29
C GLU A 94 -8.91 -3.25 -9.44
N ILE A 95 -8.32 -2.06 -9.27
CA ILE A 95 -8.89 -0.97 -8.49
C ILE A 95 -9.64 -0.04 -9.46
N GLY A 96 -10.95 -0.25 -9.61
CA GLY A 96 -11.79 0.65 -10.41
C GLY A 96 -11.99 2.05 -9.80
N THR A 97 -12.83 2.85 -10.46
CA THR A 97 -13.35 4.12 -9.92
C THR A 97 -14.79 3.93 -9.47
N ASP A 98 -15.07 4.12 -8.18
CA ASP A 98 -16.44 4.14 -7.66
C ASP A 98 -17.08 5.53 -7.81
N PHE A 99 -17.96 5.67 -8.80
CA PHE A 99 -18.71 6.89 -9.07
C PHE A 99 -19.83 7.18 -8.06
N ASN A 100 -20.27 6.18 -7.29
CA ASN A 100 -21.34 6.36 -6.29
C ASN A 100 -20.81 6.82 -4.93
N PHE A 101 -19.48 6.82 -4.74
CA PHE A 101 -18.85 7.25 -3.49
C PHE A 101 -19.18 8.71 -3.16
N LYS A 102 -19.87 8.92 -2.04
CA LYS A 102 -20.18 10.25 -1.51
C LYS A 102 -19.02 10.76 -0.65
N ARG A 103 -18.40 11.85 -1.09
CA ARG A 103 -17.31 12.52 -0.37
C ARG A 103 -17.85 13.47 0.67
N GLU A 104 -17.21 13.47 1.84
CA GLU A 104 -17.45 14.47 2.87
C GLU A 104 -16.59 15.71 2.57
N ILE A 105 -17.23 16.88 2.52
CA ILE A 105 -16.57 18.16 2.25
C ILE A 105 -15.93 18.69 3.52
N VAL A 106 -14.68 19.13 3.42
CA VAL A 106 -13.95 19.78 4.51
C VAL A 106 -14.09 21.30 4.36
N TRP A 107 -15.13 21.86 4.97
CA TRP A 107 -15.48 23.28 4.82
C TRP A 107 -14.36 24.26 5.22
N LYS A 108 -13.52 23.89 6.18
CA LYS A 108 -12.32 24.67 6.54
C LYS A 108 -11.41 24.89 5.33
N ASN A 109 -11.20 23.84 4.53
CA ASN A 109 -10.36 23.91 3.33
C ASN A 109 -11.06 24.74 2.26
N VAL A 110 -12.38 24.56 2.08
CA VAL A 110 -13.18 25.36 1.12
C VAL A 110 -13.04 26.85 1.40
N VAL A 111 -13.26 27.28 2.64
CA VAL A 111 -13.13 28.69 3.04
C VAL A 111 -11.69 29.17 2.86
N GLY A 112 -10.69 28.38 3.27
CA GLY A 112 -9.29 28.74 3.13
C GLY A 112 -8.85 28.93 1.68
N PHE A 113 -9.20 28.00 0.79
CA PHE A 113 -8.91 28.13 -0.64
C PHE A 113 -9.70 29.28 -1.27
N LEU A 114 -10.96 29.50 -0.90
CA LEU A 114 -11.73 30.64 -1.40
C LEU A 114 -11.05 31.98 -1.04
N MET A 115 -10.65 32.14 0.22
CA MET A 115 -9.89 33.32 0.68
C MET A 115 -8.58 33.48 -0.08
N LEU A 116 -7.82 32.40 -0.27
CA LEU A 116 -6.56 32.40 -1.03
C LEU A 116 -6.77 32.92 -2.47
N HIS A 117 -7.82 32.46 -3.16
CA HIS A 117 -8.12 32.91 -4.53
C HIS A 117 -8.56 34.37 -4.57
N ILE A 118 -9.37 34.83 -3.61
CA ILE A 118 -9.77 36.24 -3.51
C ILE A 118 -8.54 37.11 -3.28
N CYS A 119 -7.66 36.75 -2.35
CA CYS A 119 -6.40 37.45 -2.11
C CYS A 119 -5.51 37.49 -3.35
N GLY A 120 -5.43 36.37 -4.10
CA GLY A 120 -4.70 36.30 -5.36
C GLY A 120 -5.25 37.26 -6.42
N TRP A 121 -6.57 37.33 -6.58
CA TRP A 121 -7.23 38.27 -7.49
C TRP A 121 -7.01 39.72 -7.10
N VAL A 122 -7.11 40.05 -5.81
CA VAL A 122 -6.81 41.40 -5.30
C VAL A 122 -5.35 41.76 -5.55
N GLY A 123 -4.41 40.85 -5.25
CA GLY A 123 -2.99 41.06 -5.50
C GLY A 123 -2.68 41.29 -6.98
N LEU A 124 -3.30 40.52 -7.88
CA LEU A 124 -3.16 40.69 -9.32
C LEU A 124 -3.70 42.05 -9.79
N HIS A 125 -4.86 42.47 -9.29
CA HIS A 125 -5.44 43.78 -9.61
C HIS A 125 -4.52 44.93 -9.17
N LEU A 126 -3.99 44.87 -7.95
CA LEU A 126 -3.05 45.87 -7.42
C LEU A 126 -1.76 45.96 -8.25
N ALA A 127 -1.22 44.80 -8.66
CA ALA A 127 -0.03 44.74 -9.50
C ALA A 127 -0.28 45.29 -10.91
N PHE A 128 -1.42 44.95 -11.53
CA PHE A 128 -1.76 45.37 -12.89
C PHE A 128 -1.97 46.89 -12.97
N TRP A 129 -2.72 47.47 -12.03
CA TRP A 129 -2.93 48.92 -11.98
C TRP A 129 -1.75 49.72 -11.40
N ARG A 130 -0.61 49.05 -11.15
CA ARG A 130 0.64 49.66 -10.65
C ARG A 130 0.47 50.41 -9.34
N TYR A 131 -0.46 49.96 -8.48
CA TYR A 131 -0.57 50.44 -7.11
C TYR A 131 0.61 49.96 -6.24
N CYS A 132 1.31 48.91 -6.68
CA CYS A 132 2.54 48.40 -6.05
C CYS A 132 3.80 48.84 -6.81
N ASP A 133 4.89 49.02 -6.08
CA ASP A 133 6.22 49.26 -6.65
C ASP A 133 6.63 48.07 -7.55
N TYR A 134 7.29 48.35 -8.68
CA TYR A 134 7.77 47.32 -9.60
C TYR A 134 8.72 46.33 -8.92
N ARG A 135 9.45 46.79 -7.89
CA ARG A 135 10.33 45.94 -7.07
C ARG A 135 9.54 44.83 -6.36
N THR A 136 8.35 45.15 -5.84
CA THR A 136 7.45 44.18 -5.22
C THR A 136 6.96 43.17 -6.25
N THR A 137 6.54 43.63 -7.43
CA THR A 137 6.10 42.74 -8.52
C THR A 137 7.20 41.78 -8.96
N LEU A 138 8.43 42.27 -9.16
CA LEU A 138 9.57 41.42 -9.51
C LEU A 138 9.89 40.41 -8.41
N TYR A 139 9.83 40.82 -7.15
CA TYR A 139 10.03 39.92 -6.01
C TYR A 139 8.96 38.82 -5.96
N THR A 140 7.68 39.16 -6.19
CA THR A 140 6.60 38.18 -6.27
C THR A 140 6.82 37.19 -7.42
N LEU A 141 7.20 37.66 -8.61
CA LEU A 141 7.51 36.78 -9.75
C LEU A 141 8.68 35.84 -9.45
N TRP A 142 9.71 36.34 -8.76
CA TRP A 142 10.83 35.52 -8.32
C TRP A 142 10.37 34.45 -7.31
N LEU A 143 9.54 34.80 -6.32
CA LEU A 143 8.97 33.83 -5.37
C LEU A 143 8.13 32.76 -6.08
N MET A 144 7.30 33.15 -7.04
CA MET A 144 6.52 32.21 -7.86
C MET A 144 7.44 31.26 -8.62
N TYR A 145 8.47 31.78 -9.29
CA TYR A 145 9.44 30.94 -9.99
C TYR A 145 10.18 30.00 -9.04
N ALA A 146 10.72 30.52 -7.93
CA ALA A 146 11.45 29.73 -6.94
C ALA A 146 10.59 28.61 -6.36
N SER A 147 9.35 28.91 -5.96
CA SER A 147 8.39 27.90 -5.48
C SER A 147 8.09 26.82 -6.52
N GLY A 148 7.93 27.21 -7.79
CA GLY A 148 7.76 26.29 -8.91
C GLY A 148 8.96 25.35 -9.09
N GLN A 149 10.19 25.85 -8.94
CA GLN A 149 11.40 25.01 -8.98
C GLN A 149 11.48 24.06 -7.77
N GLY A 150 11.08 24.53 -6.59
CA GLY A 150 10.99 23.69 -5.39
C GLY A 150 10.08 22.48 -5.58
N VAL A 151 8.94 22.65 -6.25
CA VAL A 151 8.04 21.54 -6.58
C VAL A 151 8.59 20.70 -7.73
N THR A 152 8.96 21.32 -8.86
CA THR A 152 9.29 20.59 -10.10
C THR A 152 10.66 19.91 -10.06
N MET A 153 11.72 20.62 -9.66
CA MET A 153 13.06 20.06 -9.54
C MET A 153 13.22 19.31 -8.23
N GLY A 154 12.67 19.86 -7.14
CA GLY A 154 12.72 19.26 -5.81
C GLY A 154 11.71 18.13 -5.67
N ALA A 155 10.51 18.44 -5.19
CA ALA A 155 9.51 17.46 -4.76
C ALA A 155 9.26 16.36 -5.80
N HIS A 156 9.09 16.77 -7.06
CA HIS A 156 8.79 15.89 -8.17
C HIS A 156 10.02 15.09 -8.66
N ARG A 157 11.04 15.74 -9.21
CA ARG A 157 12.14 15.02 -9.89
C ARG A 157 13.15 14.43 -8.92
N LEU A 158 13.56 15.18 -7.90
CA LEU A 158 14.59 14.75 -6.95
C LEU A 158 14.05 13.73 -5.94
N TRP A 159 12.96 14.05 -5.24
CA TRP A 159 12.49 13.22 -4.12
C TRP A 159 11.45 12.17 -4.52
N SER A 160 10.49 12.48 -5.39
CA SER A 160 9.51 11.47 -5.82
C SER A 160 10.09 10.46 -6.80
N HIS A 161 10.78 10.92 -7.86
CA HIS A 161 11.29 10.05 -8.92
C HIS A 161 12.76 9.69 -8.84
N ARG A 162 13.52 10.30 -7.92
CA ARG A 162 14.97 10.08 -7.78
C ARG A 162 15.73 10.20 -9.11
N ALA A 163 15.30 11.14 -9.97
CA ALA A 163 15.81 11.30 -11.33
C ALA A 163 17.28 11.75 -11.39
N PHE A 164 17.77 12.37 -10.32
CA PHE A 164 19.18 12.77 -10.16
C PHE A 164 19.57 12.79 -8.68
N LYS A 165 20.88 12.81 -8.41
CA LYS A 165 21.43 12.97 -7.05
C LYS A 165 21.88 14.42 -6.87
N ALA A 166 21.49 15.05 -5.77
CA ALA A 166 21.86 16.42 -5.44
C ALA A 166 22.80 16.48 -4.24
N LYS A 167 23.78 17.40 -4.27
CA LYS A 167 24.60 17.74 -3.10
C LYS A 167 23.74 18.43 -2.03
N LEU A 168 24.19 18.38 -0.78
CA LEU A 168 23.44 18.91 0.38
C LEU A 168 22.98 20.36 0.21
N TRP A 169 23.85 21.25 -0.30
CA TRP A 169 23.49 22.67 -0.50
C TRP A 169 22.30 22.85 -1.45
N LEU A 170 22.27 22.09 -2.56
CA LEU A 170 21.16 22.14 -3.52
C LEU A 170 19.88 21.56 -2.92
N ARG A 171 20.01 20.49 -2.13
CA ARG A 171 18.88 19.88 -1.41
C ARG A 171 18.25 20.88 -0.44
N ILE A 172 19.06 21.64 0.31
CA ILE A 172 18.60 22.68 1.22
C ILE A 172 17.86 23.79 0.46
N ILE A 173 18.45 24.28 -0.65
CA ILE A 173 17.81 25.31 -1.48
C ILE A 173 16.46 24.84 -2.03
N LEU A 174 16.41 23.64 -2.59
CA LEU A 174 15.17 23.08 -3.15
C LEU A 174 14.11 22.81 -2.09
N LEU A 175 14.52 22.40 -0.87
CA LEU A 175 13.61 22.17 0.24
C LEU A 175 13.01 23.49 0.75
N TRP A 176 13.84 24.53 0.86
CA TRP A 176 13.38 25.87 1.22
C TRP A 176 12.41 26.42 0.15
N MET A 177 12.78 26.30 -1.13
CA MET A 177 11.92 26.68 -2.25
C MET A 177 10.59 25.91 -2.26
N HIS A 178 10.59 24.61 -1.95
CA HIS A 178 9.35 23.83 -1.84
C HIS A 178 8.48 24.32 -0.67
N THR A 179 9.09 24.71 0.45
CA THR A 179 8.37 25.25 1.60
C THR A 179 7.66 26.57 1.24
N LEU A 180 8.24 27.39 0.37
CA LEU A 180 7.57 28.58 -0.18
C LEU A 180 6.31 28.25 -1.01
N ALA A 181 6.23 27.06 -1.60
CA ALA A 181 5.10 26.66 -2.45
C ALA A 181 3.82 26.38 -1.66
N GLY A 182 3.93 26.10 -0.36
CA GLY A 182 2.77 25.85 0.49
C GLY A 182 1.95 24.60 0.14
N GLN A 183 2.54 23.61 -0.54
CA GLN A 183 1.85 22.39 -1.00
C GLN A 183 2.03 21.21 -0.02
N ASN A 184 1.61 21.38 1.24
CA ASN A 184 1.92 20.46 2.35
C ASN A 184 3.44 20.29 2.59
N CYS A 185 3.82 19.48 3.59
CA CYS A 185 5.20 19.10 3.77
C CYS A 185 5.66 18.11 2.68
N LEU A 186 6.96 18.11 2.40
CA LEU A 186 7.57 17.35 1.31
C LEU A 186 7.26 15.85 1.42
N TYR A 187 7.28 15.32 2.65
CA TYR A 187 7.00 13.91 2.91
C TYR A 187 5.60 13.50 2.42
N VAL A 188 4.58 14.31 2.74
CA VAL A 188 3.19 14.05 2.32
C VAL A 188 3.05 14.21 0.80
N TRP A 189 3.67 15.24 0.23
CA TRP A 189 3.64 15.49 -1.21
C TRP A 189 4.23 14.32 -1.99
N VAL A 190 5.42 13.86 -1.58
CA VAL A 190 6.12 12.73 -2.23
C VAL A 190 5.32 11.44 -2.12
N ARG A 191 4.75 11.14 -0.95
CA ARG A 191 3.88 9.96 -0.77
C ARG A 191 2.69 10.00 -1.72
N ASP A 192 1.95 11.11 -1.73
CA ASP A 192 0.74 11.24 -2.53
C ASP A 192 1.08 11.21 -4.04
N HIS A 193 2.22 11.78 -4.45
CA HIS A 193 2.70 11.75 -5.83
C HIS A 193 3.14 10.35 -6.28
N ARG A 194 3.91 9.63 -5.46
CA ARG A 194 4.28 8.22 -5.72
C ARG A 194 3.03 7.34 -5.82
N GLN A 195 2.06 7.58 -4.95
CA GLN A 195 0.78 6.87 -4.96
C GLN A 195 0.00 7.13 -6.24
N HIS A 196 -0.07 8.38 -6.69
CA HIS A 196 -0.72 8.75 -7.95
C HIS A 196 -0.09 8.04 -9.15
N HIS A 197 1.24 8.02 -9.26
CA HIS A 197 1.88 7.28 -10.35
C HIS A 197 1.61 5.77 -10.29
N LYS A 198 1.55 5.20 -9.09
CA LYS A 198 1.33 3.76 -8.92
C LYS A 198 -0.13 3.36 -9.20
N PHE A 199 -1.09 4.19 -8.82
CA PHE A 199 -2.51 3.86 -8.86
C PHE A 199 -3.34 4.87 -9.67
N SER A 200 -2.74 5.49 -10.69
CA SER A 200 -3.36 6.54 -11.51
C SER A 200 -4.75 6.13 -11.97
N ASP A 201 -5.68 7.08 -11.93
CA ASP A 201 -7.04 6.92 -12.48
C ASP A 201 -7.90 5.85 -11.75
N THR A 202 -7.49 5.46 -10.54
CA THR A 202 -8.23 4.54 -9.67
C THR A 202 -8.75 5.24 -8.40
N ASP A 203 -9.58 4.56 -7.61
CA ASP A 203 -9.97 5.06 -6.28
C ASP A 203 -8.82 5.18 -5.27
N ALA A 204 -7.65 4.61 -5.56
CA ALA A 204 -6.45 4.75 -4.75
C ALA A 204 -5.59 5.95 -5.18
N ASP A 205 -5.92 6.64 -6.27
CA ASP A 205 -5.31 7.92 -6.66
C ASP A 205 -5.92 9.09 -5.86
N PRO A 206 -5.11 9.88 -5.14
CA PRO A 206 -5.57 11.08 -4.43
C PRO A 206 -6.38 12.06 -5.30
N HIS A 207 -6.04 12.17 -6.59
CA HIS A 207 -6.56 13.15 -7.54
C HIS A 207 -7.01 12.53 -8.86
N ASN A 208 -7.58 11.33 -8.76
CA ASN A 208 -8.16 10.55 -9.85
C ASN A 208 -8.91 11.40 -10.90
N ALA A 209 -8.39 11.44 -12.12
CA ALA A 209 -8.93 12.25 -13.21
C ALA A 209 -10.28 11.74 -13.75
N ASN A 210 -10.61 10.45 -13.58
CA ASN A 210 -11.92 9.89 -13.98
C ASN A 210 -13.10 10.54 -13.27
N ARG A 211 -12.85 11.24 -12.16
CA ARG A 211 -13.88 11.95 -11.39
C ARG A 211 -14.10 13.39 -11.87
N GLY A 212 -13.48 13.76 -12.99
CA GLY A 212 -13.67 15.02 -13.69
C GLY A 212 -12.67 16.10 -13.30
N PHE A 213 -12.59 17.12 -14.17
CA PHE A 213 -11.61 18.21 -14.10
C PHE A 213 -11.60 18.93 -12.74
N PHE A 214 -12.78 19.29 -12.23
CA PHE A 214 -12.86 20.02 -10.95
C PHE A 214 -12.25 19.22 -9.81
N PHE A 215 -12.50 17.91 -9.78
CA PHE A 215 -12.00 17.03 -8.74
C PHE A 215 -10.48 16.91 -8.79
N SER A 216 -9.89 16.60 -9.95
CA SER A 216 -8.45 16.46 -10.11
C SER A 216 -7.68 17.78 -9.95
N HIS A 217 -8.32 18.91 -10.27
CA HIS A 217 -7.72 20.23 -10.14
C HIS A 217 -7.65 20.73 -8.68
N ILE A 218 -8.78 20.79 -7.98
CA ILE A 218 -8.85 21.34 -6.61
C ILE A 218 -9.79 20.57 -5.69
N GLY A 219 -10.83 19.90 -6.22
CA GLY A 219 -11.88 19.26 -5.42
C GLY A 219 -11.35 18.17 -4.47
N TRP A 220 -10.25 17.51 -4.82
CA TRP A 220 -9.59 16.53 -3.95
C TRP A 220 -9.01 17.15 -2.66
N LEU A 221 -8.63 18.43 -2.68
CA LEU A 221 -8.17 19.18 -1.51
C LEU A 221 -9.32 19.65 -0.62
N LEU A 222 -10.53 19.72 -1.17
CA LEU A 222 -11.73 20.23 -0.50
C LEU A 222 -12.54 19.15 0.20
N SER A 223 -12.16 17.88 0.06
CA SER A 223 -12.90 16.73 0.56
C SER A 223 -12.00 15.76 1.31
N LYS A 224 -12.59 14.90 2.15
CA LYS A 224 -11.85 13.80 2.77
C LYS A 224 -11.35 12.82 1.71
N LYS A 225 -10.16 12.27 1.92
CA LYS A 225 -9.56 11.26 1.05
C LYS A 225 -10.45 10.01 1.01
N HIS A 226 -10.51 9.37 -0.16
CA HIS A 226 -11.20 8.09 -0.32
C HIS A 226 -10.51 7.02 0.57
N PRO A 227 -11.25 6.06 1.18
CA PRO A 227 -10.65 5.03 2.05
C PRO A 227 -9.50 4.26 1.39
N LYS A 228 -9.64 3.92 0.10
CA LYS A 228 -8.56 3.27 -0.67
C LYS A 228 -7.31 4.15 -0.80
N VAL A 229 -7.43 5.47 -0.89
CA VAL A 229 -6.25 6.36 -0.87
C VAL A 229 -5.49 6.20 0.45
N ILE A 230 -6.21 6.10 1.57
CA ILE A 230 -5.59 5.94 2.90
C ILE A 230 -4.97 4.55 3.05
N GLU A 231 -5.67 3.51 2.62
CA GLU A 231 -5.21 2.13 2.71
C GLU A 231 -3.95 1.89 1.86
N TYR A 232 -3.98 2.27 0.59
CA TYR A 232 -2.87 2.06 -0.34
C TYR A 232 -1.73 3.05 -0.13
N GLY A 233 -2.00 4.23 0.43
CA GLY A 233 -0.98 5.20 0.80
C GLY A 233 -0.01 4.67 1.86
N LYS A 234 -0.46 3.76 2.74
CA LYS A 234 0.40 3.07 3.72
C LYS A 234 1.34 2.04 3.08
N LYS A 235 1.04 1.61 1.86
CA LYS A 235 1.81 0.61 1.10
C LYS A 235 2.87 1.26 0.19
N ILE A 236 2.97 2.59 0.21
CA ILE A 236 3.99 3.34 -0.54
C ILE A 236 5.29 3.30 0.26
N ASP A 237 6.37 2.84 -0.38
CA ASP A 237 7.70 2.88 0.20
C ASP A 237 8.16 4.34 0.36
N MET A 238 8.46 4.71 1.60
CA MET A 238 8.93 6.03 2.03
C MET A 238 10.26 5.94 2.79
N SER A 239 10.87 4.75 2.86
CA SER A 239 12.07 4.47 3.66
C SER A 239 13.26 5.38 3.32
N ASP A 240 13.37 5.80 2.05
CA ASP A 240 14.41 6.73 1.61
C ASP A 240 14.23 8.15 2.15
N LEU A 241 12.98 8.60 2.32
CA LEU A 241 12.69 9.89 2.92
C LEU A 241 12.83 9.84 4.44
N GLU A 242 12.47 8.71 5.05
CA GLU A 242 12.58 8.49 6.49
C GLU A 242 14.03 8.43 6.97
N ALA A 243 14.93 7.90 6.12
CA ALA A 243 16.37 7.90 6.38
C ALA A 243 17.02 9.28 6.21
N ASP A 244 16.31 10.28 5.66
CA ASP A 244 16.85 11.59 5.35
C ASP A 244 16.47 12.64 6.42
N PRO A 245 17.40 13.00 7.33
CA PRO A 245 17.10 13.88 8.45
C PRO A 245 16.67 15.28 8.00
N LEU A 246 17.10 15.73 6.81
CA LEU A 246 16.72 17.03 6.27
C LEU A 246 15.23 17.08 5.89
N ILE A 247 14.72 15.96 5.35
CA ILE A 247 13.30 15.84 4.98
C ILE A 247 12.45 15.66 6.23
N MET A 248 12.93 14.84 7.17
CA MET A 248 12.24 14.63 8.43
C MET A 248 12.16 15.91 9.27
N PHE A 249 13.19 16.76 9.25
CA PHE A 249 13.15 18.10 9.85
C PHE A 249 12.06 18.99 9.25
N GLN A 250 11.83 18.95 7.93
CA GLN A 250 10.79 19.77 7.27
C GLN A 250 9.37 19.22 7.45
N LYS A 251 9.25 17.97 7.89
CA LYS A 251 7.96 17.31 8.16
C LYS A 251 7.40 17.68 9.53
N GLU A 252 8.27 17.95 10.51
CA GLU A 252 7.93 18.34 11.89
C GLU A 252 7.34 19.75 11.96
#